data_AF-F7K4P3-F1
#
_entry.id   AF-F7K4P3-F1
#
_cell.length_a   1.000
_cell.length_b   1.000
_cell.length_c   1.000
_cell.angle_alpha   90.00
_cell.angle_beta   90.00
_cell.angle_gamma   90.00
#
_symmetry.space_group_name_H-M   'P 1'
#
loop_
_entity.id
_entity.type
_entity.pdbx_description
1 polymer ?
#
loop_
_entity_poly.entity_id
_entity_poly.type
_entity_poly.pdbx_seq_one_letter_code
_entity_poly.pdbx_strand_id
1 'polypeptide(L)'
;MKQQNYTSLAENKERKSFPGLPLLLLLLLLALVTSGIVGFILGNNSEPPSLGQIIDTILLTPDLPSAGETIHLTGRVFYTDGTPAASRSLELHSDPLRTVTNSDGGFLFSNVPEGQHTIYVRNSDGTAAAQKELEIVRDSSADTAVSVDMKTGGGYIIELSIDVRILEIEIELDNDTLFINPDRICYEDRDGMVTTPAGTASIRDGVIVTPGGNVYLPDGNVVLPGGGANDPTYIILTDDTVLTNRQFSAGGINVSADGMVTLPDGTAIHPGGVILTPDGETEMTGQGGVIVGDGIVTPIGSGEGRNDAFSAGMDRKPEPSAPSLSGESDNPVRPDIPVVPAESTESNTGQNESSPIPGTSVNPDASGVGGEEENPGGQEGSGDGGGSIPEDSDKGSLHVEGEQKDGGYISWEQNSVIDLFYNPQTGENEKIAPGSSGFYRFRLKNTRKEKLTLILYLKEAAGSSYLPLKFTLKPLGLEENAKSGSLAEGNTLTLHAVMEEGEEAVYQLDWEWPFESGMDETDTAAGKQGGSYTLNLSIHAEGGG
;
A
#
# COMPACT_ATOMS: atom_id res chain seq x y z
N MET A 1 -43.36 -53.57 -70.62
CA MET A 1 -44.34 -54.67 -70.85
C MET A 1 -43.85 -55.91 -70.11
N LYS A 2 -44.77 -56.80 -69.68
CA LYS A 2 -44.51 -58.10 -69.01
C LYS A 2 -43.78 -58.04 -67.65
N GLN A 3 -44.54 -58.32 -66.60
CA GLN A 3 -44.04 -59.02 -65.41
C GLN A 3 -43.70 -60.47 -65.79
N GLN A 4 -42.86 -61.14 -65.01
CA GLN A 4 -43.18 -62.49 -64.54
C GLN A 4 -42.44 -62.81 -63.23
N ASN A 5 -43.09 -63.56 -62.34
CA ASN A 5 -42.59 -63.91 -61.02
C ASN A 5 -41.67 -65.13 -61.06
N TYR A 6 -40.80 -65.26 -60.07
CA TYR A 6 -40.33 -66.56 -59.58
C TYR A 6 -40.50 -66.63 -58.05
N THR A 7 -40.91 -67.80 -57.56
CA THR A 7 -41.31 -68.03 -56.16
C THR A 7 -40.54 -69.19 -55.56
N SER A 8 -39.75 -68.93 -54.52
CA SER A 8 -39.24 -69.88 -53.51
C SER A 8 -38.21 -69.16 -52.63
N LEU A 9 -37.90 -69.57 -51.40
CA LEU A 9 -38.50 -70.57 -50.52
C LEU A 9 -38.54 -69.99 -49.09
N ALA A 10 -39.42 -70.50 -48.22
CA ALA A 10 -39.42 -70.11 -46.81
C ALA A 10 -38.48 -71.01 -45.99
N GLU A 11 -37.69 -70.41 -45.09
CA GLU A 11 -37.08 -71.11 -43.95
C GLU A 11 -37.53 -70.42 -42.66
N ASN A 12 -38.05 -71.21 -41.71
CA ASN A 12 -38.59 -70.72 -40.45
C ASN A 12 -37.55 -70.90 -39.34
N LYS A 13 -37.30 -69.86 -38.52
CA LYS A 13 -36.34 -69.92 -37.42
C LYS A 13 -36.92 -69.34 -36.14
N GLU A 14 -37.39 -70.24 -35.28
CA GLU A 14 -37.96 -69.92 -33.97
C GLU A 14 -36.98 -69.09 -33.13
N ARG A 15 -37.45 -67.95 -32.60
CA ARG A 15 -36.77 -67.23 -31.52
C ARG A 15 -37.41 -67.63 -30.19
N LYS A 16 -36.68 -68.40 -29.37
CA LYS A 16 -37.04 -68.62 -27.96
C LYS A 16 -37.02 -67.28 -27.23
N SER A 17 -38.17 -66.90 -26.65
CA SER A 17 -38.25 -65.75 -25.75
C SER A 17 -37.66 -66.11 -24.38
N PHE A 18 -36.79 -65.24 -23.85
CA PHE A 18 -36.34 -65.32 -22.45
C PHE A 18 -37.30 -64.49 -21.57
N PRO A 19 -38.15 -65.11 -20.73
CA PRO A 19 -39.22 -64.38 -20.02
C PRO A 19 -38.71 -63.45 -18.92
N GLY A 20 -37.45 -63.60 -18.48
CA GLY A 20 -36.85 -62.76 -17.42
C GLY A 20 -36.28 -61.43 -17.88
N LEU A 21 -36.00 -61.23 -19.17
CA LEU A 21 -35.33 -60.01 -19.66
C LEU A 21 -36.11 -58.70 -19.38
N PRO A 22 -37.43 -58.59 -19.64
CA PRO A 22 -38.15 -57.35 -19.32
C PRO A 22 -38.28 -57.11 -17.81
N LEU A 23 -38.31 -58.16 -16.99
CA LEU A 23 -38.34 -58.03 -15.53
C LEU A 23 -36.99 -57.55 -14.96
N LEU A 24 -35.88 -58.05 -15.51
CA LEU A 24 -34.53 -57.60 -15.15
C LEU A 24 -34.32 -56.13 -15.53
N LEU A 25 -34.75 -55.72 -16.74
CA LEU A 25 -34.70 -54.33 -17.18
C LEU A 25 -35.60 -53.42 -16.34
N LEU A 26 -36.80 -53.88 -15.97
CA LEU A 26 -37.70 -53.14 -15.07
C LEU A 26 -37.09 -52.96 -13.67
N LEU A 27 -36.43 -53.98 -13.12
CA LEU A 27 -35.73 -53.89 -11.83
C LEU A 27 -34.52 -52.94 -11.90
N LEU A 28 -33.74 -52.98 -12.98
CA LEU A 28 -32.62 -52.06 -13.19
C LEU A 28 -33.11 -50.60 -13.33
N LEU A 29 -34.23 -50.40 -14.02
CA LEU A 29 -34.85 -49.09 -14.20
C LEU A 29 -35.48 -48.57 -12.91
N LEU A 30 -36.09 -49.44 -12.09
CA LEU A 30 -36.53 -49.08 -10.73
C LEU A 30 -35.36 -48.67 -9.84
N ALA A 31 -34.23 -49.37 -9.88
CA ALA A 31 -33.02 -49.02 -9.13
C ALA A 31 -32.45 -47.65 -9.56
N LEU A 32 -32.47 -47.35 -10.86
CA LEU A 32 -32.11 -46.04 -11.41
C LEU A 32 -33.07 -44.93 -10.97
N VAL A 33 -34.38 -45.20 -10.95
CA VAL A 33 -35.39 -44.23 -10.50
C VAL A 33 -35.32 -44.00 -8.98
N THR A 34 -35.08 -45.01 -8.16
CA THR A 34 -34.86 -44.82 -6.71
C THR A 34 -33.56 -44.08 -6.41
N SER A 35 -32.49 -44.33 -7.18
CA SER A 35 -31.24 -43.55 -7.09
C SER A 35 -31.49 -42.08 -7.41
N GLY A 36 -32.19 -41.79 -8.52
CA GLY A 36 -32.57 -40.43 -8.91
C GLY A 36 -33.47 -39.72 -7.88
N ILE A 37 -34.42 -40.43 -7.26
CA ILE A 37 -35.30 -39.84 -6.26
C ILE A 37 -34.57 -39.54 -4.94
N VAL A 38 -33.62 -40.38 -4.51
CA VAL A 38 -32.79 -40.07 -3.33
C VAL A 38 -31.90 -38.85 -3.60
N GLY A 39 -31.27 -38.77 -4.77
CA GLY A 39 -30.51 -37.58 -5.18
C GLY A 39 -31.38 -36.32 -5.29
N PHE A 40 -32.60 -36.43 -5.81
CA PHE A 40 -33.52 -35.30 -5.95
C PHE A 40 -34.12 -34.84 -4.61
N ILE A 41 -34.41 -35.74 -3.67
CA ILE A 41 -34.93 -35.39 -2.35
C ILE A 41 -33.83 -34.80 -1.44
N LEU A 42 -32.57 -35.23 -1.58
CA LEU A 42 -31.44 -34.50 -0.96
C LEU A 42 -31.15 -33.17 -1.67
N GLY A 43 -31.45 -33.04 -2.97
CA GLY A 43 -31.18 -31.84 -3.76
C GLY A 43 -32.29 -30.76 -3.77
N ASN A 44 -33.49 -31.04 -3.24
CA ASN A 44 -34.66 -30.15 -3.35
C ASN A 44 -35.39 -29.92 -2.01
N ASN A 45 -34.85 -30.40 -0.88
CA ASN A 45 -35.33 -30.05 0.47
C ASN A 45 -34.32 -29.20 1.26
N SER A 46 -33.30 -28.67 0.59
CA SER A 46 -32.63 -27.46 1.05
C SER A 46 -33.62 -26.30 0.92
N GLU A 47 -34.33 -25.99 2.00
CA GLU A 47 -34.63 -24.57 2.27
C GLU A 47 -33.32 -23.80 2.12
N PRO A 48 -33.31 -22.59 1.53
CA PRO A 48 -32.06 -21.85 1.39
C PRO A 48 -31.47 -21.70 2.79
N PRO A 49 -30.22 -22.13 3.05
CA PRO A 49 -29.56 -21.77 4.29
C PRO A 49 -29.62 -20.25 4.34
N SER A 50 -30.26 -19.71 5.39
CA SER A 50 -30.27 -18.28 5.64
C SER A 50 -28.84 -17.79 5.53
N LEU A 51 -28.57 -16.82 4.65
CA LEU A 51 -27.23 -16.29 4.48
C LEU A 51 -26.82 -15.63 5.80
N GLY A 52 -26.20 -16.41 6.68
CA GLY A 52 -25.27 -15.91 7.66
C GLY A 52 -24.28 -15.05 6.89
N GLN A 53 -24.17 -13.79 7.28
CA GLN A 53 -23.27 -12.88 6.59
C GLN A 53 -21.85 -13.41 6.77
N ILE A 54 -21.06 -13.38 5.70
CA ILE A 54 -19.61 -13.54 5.78
C ILE A 54 -19.10 -12.29 6.52
N ILE A 55 -18.97 -12.39 7.84
CA ILE A 55 -18.66 -11.26 8.74
C ILE A 55 -17.15 -11.14 8.96
N ASP A 56 -16.44 -12.28 9.01
CA ASP A 56 -15.00 -12.29 9.20
C ASP A 56 -14.39 -13.40 8.33
N THR A 57 -13.52 -13.01 7.40
CA THR A 57 -12.70 -13.93 6.61
C THR A 57 -11.31 -13.31 6.54
N ILE A 58 -10.52 -13.60 7.55
CA ILE A 58 -9.10 -13.23 7.59
C ILE A 58 -8.37 -14.12 6.57
N LEU A 59 -8.37 -13.66 5.32
CA LEU A 59 -7.54 -14.18 4.24
C LEU A 59 -6.24 -13.37 4.22
N LEU A 60 -5.20 -13.84 4.94
CA LEU A 60 -3.88 -13.19 4.92
C LEU A 60 -3.08 -13.55 3.65
N THR A 61 -3.70 -13.32 2.50
CA THR A 61 -3.04 -13.11 1.21
C THR A 61 -4.00 -12.37 0.26
N PRO A 62 -3.69 -11.13 -0.17
CA PRO A 62 -3.14 -11.00 -1.51
C PRO A 62 -1.83 -11.79 -1.59
N ASP A 63 -1.45 -12.32 -2.76
CA ASP A 63 -0.02 -12.59 -2.94
C ASP A 63 0.67 -11.24 -2.76
N LEU A 64 1.40 -11.04 -1.65
CA LEU A 64 2.36 -9.95 -1.55
C LEU A 64 3.46 -10.33 -2.53
N PRO A 65 3.57 -9.65 -3.68
CA PRO A 65 4.60 -9.97 -4.64
C PRO A 65 5.98 -9.76 -3.98
N SER A 66 6.99 -10.49 -4.44
CA SER A 66 8.36 -10.38 -3.92
C SER A 66 8.84 -8.92 -3.91
N ALA A 67 9.85 -8.59 -3.09
CA ALA A 67 10.51 -7.29 -3.10
C ALA A 67 11.33 -7.11 -4.40
N GLY A 68 10.62 -6.81 -5.50
CA GLY A 68 11.05 -6.96 -6.90
C GLY A 68 9.91 -7.29 -7.88
N GLU A 69 8.69 -7.47 -7.38
CA GLU A 69 7.44 -7.65 -8.13
C GLU A 69 6.42 -6.54 -7.79
N THR A 70 6.47 -5.93 -6.59
CA THR A 70 5.74 -4.70 -6.23
C THR A 70 6.43 -3.41 -6.67
N ILE A 71 5.70 -2.29 -6.64
CA ILE A 71 6.24 -0.91 -6.58
C ILE A 71 5.50 -0.08 -5.51
N HIS A 72 6.10 0.99 -5.01
CA HIS A 72 5.36 2.06 -4.33
C HIS A 72 4.96 3.11 -5.37
N LEU A 73 3.66 3.29 -5.57
CA LEU A 73 3.11 4.28 -6.49
C LEU A 73 2.80 5.57 -5.72
N THR A 74 3.69 6.54 -5.84
CA THR A 74 3.53 7.90 -5.32
C THR A 74 3.23 8.86 -6.48
N GLY A 75 2.99 10.13 -6.18
CA GLY A 75 2.68 11.12 -7.21
C GLY A 75 1.99 12.36 -6.67
N ARG A 76 1.57 13.22 -7.58
CA ARG A 76 0.79 14.44 -7.28
C ARG A 76 -0.45 14.53 -8.17
N VAL A 77 -1.55 14.98 -7.60
CA VAL A 77 -2.83 15.19 -8.29
C VAL A 77 -3.14 16.69 -8.37
N PHE A 78 -3.42 17.18 -9.57
CA PHE A 78 -3.82 18.55 -9.86
C PHE A 78 -5.16 18.59 -10.60
N TYR A 79 -5.84 19.73 -10.58
CA TYR A 79 -6.90 20.04 -11.53
C TYR A 79 -6.33 20.69 -12.80
N THR A 80 -7.12 20.77 -13.86
CA THR A 80 -6.74 21.39 -15.15
C THR A 80 -6.34 22.88 -15.10
N ASP A 81 -6.62 23.57 -13.99
CA ASP A 81 -6.15 24.94 -13.73
C ASP A 81 -4.77 25.01 -13.06
N GLY A 82 -4.15 23.85 -12.80
CA GLY A 82 -2.87 23.70 -12.11
C GLY A 82 -2.95 23.77 -10.59
N THR A 83 -4.15 23.88 -10.00
CA THR A 83 -4.28 23.88 -8.53
C THR A 83 -4.18 22.44 -7.97
N PRO A 84 -3.50 22.23 -6.82
CA PRO A 84 -3.44 20.91 -6.19
C PRO A 84 -4.81 20.37 -5.80
N ALA A 85 -5.08 19.11 -6.15
CA ALA A 85 -6.31 18.42 -5.80
C ALA A 85 -6.25 17.82 -4.38
N ALA A 86 -6.00 18.69 -3.39
CA ALA A 86 -5.84 18.35 -1.98
C ALA A 86 -7.10 17.77 -1.32
N SER A 87 -6.92 16.98 -0.25
CA SER A 87 -8.00 16.31 0.51
C SER A 87 -8.92 15.41 -0.32
N ARG A 88 -8.44 14.88 -1.46
CA ARG A 88 -9.16 13.90 -2.28
C ARG A 88 -8.86 12.50 -1.79
N SER A 89 -9.91 11.73 -1.53
CA SER A 89 -9.80 10.29 -1.31
C SER A 89 -9.51 9.60 -2.64
N LEU A 90 -8.42 8.83 -2.69
CA LEU A 90 -8.01 8.01 -3.82
C LEU A 90 -8.07 6.53 -3.42
N GLU A 91 -8.51 5.67 -4.33
CA GLU A 91 -8.46 4.22 -4.15
C GLU A 91 -7.88 3.57 -5.40
N LEU A 92 -7.04 2.54 -5.23
CA LEU A 92 -6.50 1.72 -6.31
C LEU A 92 -7.07 0.31 -6.14
N HIS A 93 -7.88 -0.13 -7.10
CA HIS A 93 -8.64 -1.38 -7.04
C HIS A 93 -7.98 -2.45 -7.89
N SER A 94 -7.11 -3.23 -7.27
CA SER A 94 -6.91 -4.66 -7.57
C SER A 94 -7.37 -5.41 -6.32
N ASP A 95 -6.50 -5.46 -5.30
CA ASP A 95 -6.91 -5.42 -3.89
C ASP A 95 -7.04 -3.94 -3.46
N PRO A 96 -8.12 -3.50 -2.78
CA PRO A 96 -8.41 -2.07 -2.59
C PRO A 96 -7.45 -1.29 -1.65
N LEU A 97 -6.34 -0.79 -2.20
CA LEU A 97 -5.48 0.19 -1.53
C LEU A 97 -6.17 1.56 -1.50
N ARG A 98 -5.93 2.35 -0.44
CA ARG A 98 -6.60 3.66 -0.22
C ARG A 98 -5.63 4.69 0.34
N THR A 99 -5.78 5.94 -0.07
CA THR A 99 -4.96 7.07 0.38
C THR A 99 -5.72 8.39 0.25
N VAL A 100 -5.18 9.47 0.82
CA VAL A 100 -5.79 10.81 0.75
C VAL A 100 -4.71 11.80 0.32
N THR A 101 -5.02 12.66 -0.66
CA THR A 101 -4.05 13.66 -1.12
C THR A 101 -3.78 14.74 -0.06
N ASN A 102 -2.50 15.07 0.10
CA ASN A 102 -2.00 16.09 1.02
C ASN A 102 -2.25 17.53 0.48
N SER A 103 -1.78 18.59 1.17
CA SER A 103 -2.04 19.99 0.74
C SER A 103 -1.52 20.31 -0.66
N ASP A 104 -0.48 19.62 -1.09
CA ASP A 104 0.18 19.76 -2.39
C ASP A 104 -0.35 18.77 -3.46
N GLY A 105 -1.42 18.05 -3.14
CA GLY A 105 -2.03 17.03 -4.02
C GLY A 105 -1.27 15.71 -4.01
N GLY A 106 -0.21 15.58 -3.20
CA GLY A 106 0.64 14.40 -3.15
C GLY A 106 -0.03 13.19 -2.48
N PHE A 107 0.26 11.98 -2.95
CA PHE A 107 -0.32 10.73 -2.45
C PHE A 107 0.70 9.58 -2.39
N LEU A 108 0.36 8.51 -1.68
CA LEU A 108 1.09 7.24 -1.69
C LEU A 108 0.11 6.06 -1.71
N PHE A 109 0.30 5.14 -2.65
CA PHE A 109 -0.10 3.74 -2.55
C PHE A 109 1.17 2.90 -2.37
N SER A 110 1.36 2.28 -1.21
CA SER A 110 2.51 1.40 -0.95
C SER A 110 2.25 -0.02 -1.43
N ASN A 111 3.32 -0.73 -1.81
CA ASN A 111 3.30 -2.16 -2.18
C ASN A 111 2.23 -2.53 -3.23
N VAL A 112 2.09 -1.70 -4.26
CA VAL A 112 1.21 -1.94 -5.41
C VAL A 112 1.73 -3.15 -6.20
N PRO A 113 0.92 -4.21 -6.42
CA PRO A 113 1.32 -5.35 -7.23
C PRO A 113 1.31 -5.04 -8.74
N GLU A 114 2.01 -5.85 -9.53
CA GLU A 114 1.80 -5.89 -10.97
C GLU A 114 0.40 -6.42 -11.35
N GLY A 115 0.03 -6.28 -12.62
CA GLY A 115 -1.29 -6.67 -13.15
C GLY A 115 -2.26 -5.50 -13.33
N GLN A 116 -3.56 -5.81 -13.32
CA GLN A 116 -4.62 -4.86 -13.67
C GLN A 116 -5.29 -4.24 -12.44
N HIS A 117 -5.46 -2.92 -12.49
CA HIS A 117 -6.02 -2.07 -11.45
C HIS A 117 -7.07 -1.11 -12.03
N THR A 118 -7.91 -0.53 -11.18
CA THR A 118 -8.65 0.70 -11.49
C THR A 118 -8.37 1.74 -10.43
N ILE A 119 -7.81 2.89 -10.80
CA ILE A 119 -7.69 4.04 -9.89
C ILE A 119 -9.00 4.83 -9.88
N TYR A 120 -9.44 5.19 -8.69
CA TYR A 120 -10.65 5.96 -8.41
C TYR A 120 -10.31 7.24 -7.63
N VAL A 121 -10.94 8.34 -8.01
CA VAL A 121 -11.13 9.51 -7.13
C VAL A 121 -12.51 9.39 -6.52
N ARG A 122 -12.63 9.45 -5.19
CA ARG A 122 -13.92 9.36 -4.49
C ARG A 122 -14.48 10.73 -4.13
N ASN A 123 -15.79 10.86 -4.25
CA ASN A 123 -16.58 11.90 -3.60
C ASN A 123 -16.80 11.57 -2.12
N SER A 124 -17.23 12.57 -1.33
CA SER A 124 -17.52 12.41 0.11
C SER A 124 -18.70 11.50 0.43
N ASP A 125 -19.51 11.12 -0.56
CA ASP A 125 -20.59 10.14 -0.46
C ASP A 125 -20.17 8.70 -0.89
N GLY A 126 -18.89 8.51 -1.23
CA GLY A 126 -18.36 7.22 -1.71
C GLY A 126 -18.57 6.95 -3.20
N THR A 127 -19.26 7.82 -3.94
CA THR A 127 -19.34 7.69 -5.41
C THR A 127 -17.98 7.94 -6.06
N ALA A 128 -17.75 7.39 -7.25
CA ALA A 128 -16.59 7.75 -8.07
C ALA A 128 -16.83 9.14 -8.66
N ALA A 129 -15.90 10.07 -8.42
CA ALA A 129 -15.82 11.34 -9.11
C ALA A 129 -15.18 11.13 -10.49
N ALA A 130 -14.03 10.44 -10.52
CA ALA A 130 -13.36 10.01 -11.73
C ALA A 130 -12.82 8.58 -11.52
N GLN A 131 -12.65 7.83 -12.61
CA GLN A 131 -12.01 6.51 -12.59
C GLN A 131 -11.19 6.25 -13.86
N LYS A 132 -10.19 5.37 -13.74
CA LYS A 132 -9.29 5.00 -14.84
C LYS A 132 -8.74 3.60 -14.68
N GLU A 133 -8.83 2.78 -15.71
CA GLU A 133 -8.11 1.50 -15.79
C GLU A 133 -6.61 1.75 -15.88
N LEU A 134 -5.83 1.00 -15.11
CA LEU A 134 -4.37 1.05 -15.06
C LEU A 134 -3.83 -0.39 -15.08
N GLU A 135 -2.74 -0.65 -15.79
CA GLU A 135 -2.11 -1.97 -15.84
C GLU A 135 -0.60 -1.78 -15.68
N ILE A 136 0.02 -2.50 -14.74
CA ILE A 136 1.45 -2.43 -14.45
C ILE A 136 2.06 -3.76 -14.89
N VAL A 137 3.05 -3.73 -15.76
CA VAL A 137 3.65 -4.93 -16.37
C VAL A 137 5.18 -4.84 -16.28
N ARG A 138 5.83 -5.90 -15.81
CA ARG A 138 7.30 -6.02 -15.88
C ARG A 138 7.71 -6.70 -17.19
N ASP A 139 8.26 -5.95 -18.14
CA ASP A 139 8.77 -6.45 -19.43
C ASP A 139 10.22 -6.01 -19.68
N SER A 140 11.15 -6.91 -19.35
CA SER A 140 12.60 -6.75 -19.57
C SER A 140 13.04 -6.76 -21.05
N SER A 141 12.12 -6.79 -22.00
CA SER A 141 12.40 -6.67 -23.44
C SER A 141 12.08 -5.29 -24.05
N ALA A 142 11.50 -4.37 -23.27
CA ALA A 142 11.25 -3.00 -23.73
C ALA A 142 12.54 -2.15 -23.78
N ASP A 143 12.66 -1.27 -24.79
CA ASP A 143 13.82 -0.37 -24.98
C ASP A 143 13.92 0.76 -23.94
N THR A 144 12.88 0.97 -23.12
CA THR A 144 12.79 2.04 -22.11
C THR A 144 12.61 1.48 -20.70
N ALA A 145 13.33 2.04 -19.73
CA ALA A 145 13.28 1.66 -18.31
C ALA A 145 11.86 1.66 -17.72
N VAL A 146 11.10 2.73 -18.01
CA VAL A 146 9.67 2.89 -17.69
C VAL A 146 8.98 3.53 -18.90
N SER A 147 7.84 2.97 -19.32
CA SER A 147 6.87 3.63 -20.23
C SER A 147 5.55 3.90 -19.49
N VAL A 148 4.77 4.88 -19.97
CA VAL A 148 3.39 5.11 -19.54
C VAL A 148 2.56 5.45 -20.77
N ASP A 149 1.71 4.53 -21.22
CA ASP A 149 1.02 4.62 -22.49
C ASP A 149 -0.50 4.49 -22.36
N MET A 150 -1.25 5.28 -23.14
CA MET A 150 -2.71 5.22 -23.14
C MET A 150 -3.19 4.12 -24.11
N LYS A 151 -3.73 3.04 -23.55
CA LYS A 151 -4.29 1.90 -24.30
C LYS A 151 -5.48 2.31 -25.17
N THR A 152 -5.69 1.58 -26.25
CA THR A 152 -6.89 1.71 -27.11
C THR A 152 -8.14 1.34 -26.30
N GLY A 153 -8.86 2.37 -25.83
CA GLY A 153 -9.94 2.25 -24.83
C GLY A 153 -9.90 3.38 -23.80
N GLY A 154 -8.73 3.99 -23.58
CA GLY A 154 -8.57 5.17 -22.72
C GLY A 154 -8.16 4.86 -21.27
N GLY A 155 -7.80 3.62 -20.95
CA GLY A 155 -7.01 3.23 -19.78
C GLY A 155 -5.50 3.37 -20.05
N TYR A 156 -4.67 3.16 -19.02
CA TYR A 156 -3.20 3.22 -19.12
C TYR A 156 -2.54 1.85 -18.95
N ILE A 157 -1.38 1.68 -19.58
CA ILE A 157 -0.38 0.67 -19.24
C ILE A 157 0.90 1.38 -18.77
N ILE A 158 1.59 0.78 -17.81
CA ILE A 158 2.91 1.15 -17.33
C ILE A 158 3.80 -0.08 -17.51
N GLU A 159 4.82 0.01 -18.36
CA GLU A 159 5.75 -1.09 -18.61
C GLU A 159 7.08 -0.78 -17.90
N LEU A 160 7.59 -1.75 -17.15
CA LEU A 160 8.81 -1.65 -16.33
C LEU A 160 9.84 -2.66 -16.85
N SER A 161 10.93 -2.21 -17.46
CA SER A 161 12.00 -3.10 -17.95
C SER A 161 13.16 -3.28 -16.97
N ILE A 162 13.21 -2.45 -15.92
CA ILE A 162 14.15 -2.53 -14.80
C ILE A 162 13.40 -2.77 -13.48
N ASP A 163 14.12 -3.10 -12.41
CA ASP A 163 13.52 -3.29 -11.09
C ASP A 163 13.26 -1.96 -10.36
N VAL A 164 12.20 -1.28 -10.81
CA VAL A 164 11.65 -0.09 -10.15
C VAL A 164 11.11 -0.46 -8.78
N ARG A 165 11.40 0.41 -7.80
CA ARG A 165 10.90 0.35 -6.42
C ARG A 165 9.94 1.49 -6.11
N ILE A 166 10.28 2.73 -6.48
CA ILE A 166 9.40 3.90 -6.36
C ILE A 166 9.03 4.40 -7.75
N LEU A 167 7.75 4.67 -7.99
CA LEU A 167 7.26 5.35 -9.19
C LEU A 167 6.43 6.58 -8.79
N GLU A 168 6.84 7.76 -9.24
CA GLU A 168 6.19 9.06 -9.03
C GLU A 168 5.49 9.49 -10.31
N ILE A 169 4.16 9.61 -10.29
CA ILE A 169 3.34 10.05 -11.45
C ILE A 169 2.62 11.38 -11.20
N GLU A 170 2.44 12.19 -12.23
CA GLU A 170 1.49 13.32 -12.21
C GLU A 170 0.12 12.89 -12.74
N ILE A 171 -0.94 13.27 -12.01
CA ILE A 171 -2.34 13.04 -12.36
C ILE A 171 -3.05 14.38 -12.52
N GLU A 172 -3.72 14.57 -13.66
CA GLU A 172 -4.60 15.71 -13.94
C GLU A 172 -6.07 15.28 -13.88
N LEU A 173 -6.91 16.07 -13.20
CA LEU A 173 -8.34 15.85 -13.05
C LEU A 173 -9.16 16.93 -13.78
N ASP A 174 -9.94 16.51 -14.78
CA ASP A 174 -10.93 17.34 -15.46
C ASP A 174 -12.35 16.82 -15.19
N ASN A 175 -13.09 17.53 -14.33
CA ASN A 175 -14.47 17.21 -13.93
C ASN A 175 -14.66 15.76 -13.47
N ASP A 176 -15.08 14.87 -14.38
CA ASP A 176 -15.35 13.45 -14.12
C ASP A 176 -14.24 12.51 -14.68
N THR A 177 -13.13 13.07 -15.15
CA THR A 177 -12.07 12.34 -15.86
C THR A 177 -10.70 12.49 -15.21
N LEU A 178 -9.87 11.46 -15.38
CA LEU A 178 -8.51 11.34 -14.86
C LEU A 178 -7.55 11.10 -16.02
N PHE A 179 -6.47 11.88 -16.09
CA PHE A 179 -5.36 11.74 -17.02
C PHE A 179 -4.07 11.51 -16.22
N ILE A 180 -3.28 10.51 -16.60
CA ILE A 180 -1.90 10.33 -16.11
C ILE A 180 -0.97 10.96 -17.15
N ASN A 181 -0.05 11.81 -16.70
CA ASN A 181 0.84 12.58 -17.56
C ASN A 181 2.15 11.79 -17.85
N PRO A 182 2.34 11.26 -19.07
CA PRO A 182 3.49 10.41 -19.37
C PRO A 182 4.82 11.17 -19.44
N ASP A 183 4.78 12.48 -19.73
CA ASP A 183 5.95 13.35 -19.78
C ASP A 183 6.45 13.77 -18.37
N ARG A 184 5.74 13.34 -17.31
CA ARG A 184 6.05 13.65 -15.91
C ARG A 184 6.01 12.42 -15.02
N ILE A 185 6.95 11.52 -15.30
CA ILE A 185 7.31 10.43 -14.42
C ILE A 185 8.68 10.68 -13.78
N CYS A 186 8.82 10.33 -12.50
CA CYS A 186 10.12 10.07 -11.87
C CYS A 186 10.10 8.66 -11.27
N TYR A 187 11.26 8.01 -11.14
CA TYR A 187 11.32 6.68 -10.51
C TYR A 187 12.68 6.42 -9.84
N GLU A 188 12.69 5.48 -8.90
CA GLU A 188 13.90 4.90 -8.29
C GLU A 188 13.93 3.39 -8.56
N ASP A 189 15.10 2.87 -8.96
CA ASP A 189 15.39 1.43 -9.00
C ASP A 189 16.02 0.92 -7.69
N ARG A 190 16.02 -0.40 -7.49
CA ARG A 190 16.64 -1.02 -6.30
C ARG A 190 18.17 -0.86 -6.22
N ASP A 191 18.82 -0.40 -7.28
CA ASP A 191 20.24 -0.02 -7.28
C ASP A 191 20.47 1.41 -6.79
N GLY A 192 19.42 2.19 -6.51
CA GLY A 192 19.51 3.56 -6.01
C GLY A 192 19.85 4.58 -7.10
N MET A 193 19.33 4.39 -8.31
CA MET A 193 19.31 5.40 -9.37
C MET A 193 17.94 6.07 -9.44
N VAL A 194 17.90 7.38 -9.20
CA VAL A 194 16.69 8.19 -9.34
C VAL A 194 16.69 8.85 -10.73
N THR A 195 15.66 8.60 -11.52
CA THR A 195 15.48 9.22 -12.84
C THR A 195 14.30 10.19 -12.82
N THR A 196 14.48 11.33 -13.47
CA THR A 196 13.50 12.40 -13.66
C THR A 196 13.42 12.78 -15.15
N PRO A 197 12.48 13.64 -15.58
CA PRO A 197 12.41 14.13 -16.96
C PRO A 197 13.65 14.95 -17.42
N ALA A 198 14.57 15.29 -16.51
CA ALA A 198 15.83 15.96 -16.85
C ALA A 198 17.04 15.01 -16.90
N GLY A 199 16.95 13.79 -16.36
CA GLY A 199 18.03 12.81 -16.36
C GLY A 199 18.06 11.92 -15.13
N THR A 200 19.16 11.18 -14.95
CA THR A 200 19.36 10.22 -13.86
C THR A 200 20.53 10.63 -12.96
N ALA A 201 20.39 10.40 -11.66
CA ALA A 201 21.43 10.58 -10.64
C ALA A 201 21.41 9.42 -9.63
N SER A 202 22.53 9.11 -8.96
CA SER A 202 22.54 8.09 -7.91
C SER A 202 22.42 8.71 -6.52
N ILE A 203 21.71 8.04 -5.61
CA ILE A 203 21.71 8.41 -4.18
C ILE A 203 23.12 8.37 -3.55
N ARG A 204 24.08 7.73 -4.23
CA ARG A 204 25.50 7.71 -3.85
C ARG A 204 26.22 9.04 -4.11
N ASP A 205 25.66 9.91 -4.94
CA ASP A 205 26.21 11.22 -5.30
C ASP A 205 25.76 12.34 -4.33
N GLY A 206 24.69 12.11 -3.56
CA GLY A 206 24.12 13.05 -2.59
C GLY A 206 22.67 12.72 -2.23
N VAL A 207 22.02 13.58 -1.45
CA VAL A 207 20.57 13.51 -1.23
C VAL A 207 19.88 13.99 -2.50
N ILE A 208 18.98 13.20 -3.09
CA ILE A 208 18.25 13.60 -4.30
C ILE A 208 16.86 14.12 -3.92
N VAL A 209 16.41 15.20 -4.54
CA VAL A 209 15.05 15.73 -4.39
C VAL A 209 14.37 15.84 -5.76
N THR A 210 13.24 15.15 -5.96
CA THR A 210 12.50 15.15 -7.24
C THR A 210 11.70 16.43 -7.46
N PRO A 211 11.22 16.72 -8.69
CA PRO A 211 10.30 17.84 -8.95
C PRO A 211 9.07 17.85 -8.03
N GLY A 212 8.54 16.68 -7.63
CA GLY A 212 7.41 16.59 -6.69
C GLY A 212 7.73 17.01 -5.26
N GLY A 213 9.01 17.07 -4.87
CA GLY A 213 9.49 17.38 -3.52
C GLY A 213 9.87 16.15 -2.68
N ASN A 214 9.91 14.95 -3.27
CA ASN A 214 10.25 13.71 -2.58
C ASN A 214 11.77 13.56 -2.44
N VAL A 215 12.24 13.09 -1.28
CA VAL A 215 13.66 13.12 -0.88
C VAL A 215 14.22 11.70 -0.75
N TYR A 216 15.23 11.36 -1.55
CA TYR A 216 15.88 10.05 -1.59
C TYR A 216 17.24 10.15 -0.89
N LEU A 217 17.45 9.31 0.14
CA LEU A 217 18.62 9.38 1.01
C LEU A 217 19.74 8.43 0.56
N PRO A 218 21.03 8.73 0.81
CA PRO A 218 22.17 7.89 0.41
C PRO A 218 22.23 6.46 0.97
N ASP A 219 21.32 6.10 1.88
CA ASP A 219 21.19 4.77 2.45
C ASP A 219 20.03 3.94 1.84
N GLY A 220 19.29 4.50 0.89
CA GLY A 220 18.15 3.87 0.20
C GLY A 220 16.79 4.12 0.84
N ASN A 221 16.72 4.90 1.94
CA ASN A 221 15.45 5.31 2.52
C ASN A 221 14.87 6.52 1.76
N VAL A 222 13.55 6.58 1.60
CA VAL A 222 12.87 7.63 0.82
C VAL A 222 11.83 8.35 1.69
N VAL A 223 11.90 9.68 1.74
CA VAL A 223 10.98 10.54 2.48
C VAL A 223 10.01 11.22 1.51
N LEU A 224 8.72 11.12 1.81
CA LEU A 224 7.63 11.84 1.15
C LEU A 224 7.12 12.89 2.15
N PRO A 225 7.65 14.13 2.13
CA PRO A 225 7.48 15.09 3.23
C PRO A 225 6.15 15.86 3.23
N GLY A 226 5.32 15.68 2.20
CA GLY A 226 4.10 16.46 2.00
C GLY A 226 4.34 17.84 1.38
N GLY A 227 3.29 18.66 1.35
CA GLY A 227 3.34 20.06 0.91
C GLY A 227 3.55 21.05 2.06
N GLY A 228 3.04 20.74 3.25
CA GLY A 228 3.21 21.55 4.45
C GLY A 228 3.33 20.74 5.74
N ALA A 229 3.86 21.37 6.79
CA ALA A 229 4.20 20.76 8.09
C ALA A 229 3.01 20.18 8.91
N ASN A 230 1.80 20.09 8.35
CA ASN A 230 0.64 19.40 8.93
C ASN A 230 0.18 18.19 8.08
N ASP A 231 0.79 17.98 6.92
CA ASP A 231 0.53 16.83 6.05
C ASP A 231 1.13 15.54 6.64
N PRO A 232 0.62 14.35 6.24
CA PRO A 232 1.29 13.10 6.58
C PRO A 232 2.65 13.01 5.87
N THR A 233 3.71 12.91 6.67
CA THR A 233 5.05 12.53 6.21
C THR A 233 5.16 11.01 6.18
N TYR A 234 5.54 10.45 5.04
CA TYR A 234 5.86 9.03 4.93
C TYR A 234 7.37 8.82 4.77
N ILE A 235 7.90 7.74 5.34
CA ILE A 235 9.29 7.31 5.15
C ILE A 235 9.26 5.84 4.74
N ILE A 236 9.69 5.56 3.51
CA ILE A 236 9.78 4.20 2.94
C ILE A 236 11.20 3.69 3.23
N LEU A 237 11.29 2.62 4.02
CA LEU A 237 12.55 2.00 4.40
C LEU A 237 13.10 1.10 3.29
N THR A 238 14.37 0.71 3.39
CA THR A 238 15.04 -0.21 2.45
C THR A 238 14.43 -1.62 2.40
N ASP A 239 13.64 -2.01 3.40
CA ASP A 239 12.85 -3.25 3.43
C ASP A 239 11.39 -3.06 2.97
N ASP A 240 11.10 -1.91 2.34
CA ASP A 240 9.78 -1.46 1.87
C ASP A 240 8.71 -1.24 2.97
N THR A 241 9.10 -1.25 4.25
CA THR A 241 8.26 -0.77 5.36
C THR A 241 7.99 0.73 5.25
N VAL A 242 6.73 1.14 5.44
CA VAL A 242 6.35 2.56 5.46
C VAL A 242 6.10 3.04 6.89
N LEU A 243 6.87 4.03 7.34
CA LEU A 243 6.64 4.77 8.58
C LEU A 243 5.84 6.05 8.29
N THR A 244 4.91 6.43 9.18
CA THR A 244 4.12 7.66 9.04
C THR A 244 4.31 8.57 10.26
N ASN A 245 4.61 9.86 10.02
CA ASN A 245 4.81 10.91 11.03
C ASN A 245 5.80 10.50 12.15
N ARG A 246 6.87 9.80 11.77
CA ARG A 246 7.95 9.38 12.67
C ARG A 246 9.20 10.24 12.44
N GLN A 247 9.91 10.54 13.52
CA GLN A 247 11.30 10.99 13.42
C GLN A 247 12.18 9.81 13.00
N PHE A 248 13.15 10.07 12.14
CA PHE A 248 14.12 9.09 11.64
C PHE A 248 15.50 9.75 11.50
N SER A 249 16.57 8.99 11.74
CA SER A 249 17.94 9.51 11.66
C SER A 249 18.89 8.45 11.10
N ALA A 250 19.58 8.76 10.01
CA ALA A 250 20.56 7.87 9.38
C ALA A 250 21.65 8.69 8.66
N GLY A 251 22.89 8.20 8.64
CA GLY A 251 24.03 8.91 8.04
C GLY A 251 24.39 10.27 8.68
N GLY A 252 23.72 10.68 9.76
CA GLY A 252 23.76 12.04 10.32
C GLY A 252 22.70 12.98 9.75
N ILE A 253 21.95 12.55 8.73
CA ILE A 253 20.73 13.19 8.25
C ILE A 253 19.63 12.91 9.28
N ASN A 254 18.77 13.91 9.55
CA ASN A 254 17.63 13.79 10.46
C ASN A 254 16.35 14.18 9.73
N VAL A 255 15.34 13.32 9.82
CA VAL A 255 13.99 13.54 9.30
C VAL A 255 13.07 13.83 10.49
N SER A 256 12.43 15.00 10.45
CA SER A 256 11.43 15.43 11.40
C SER A 256 10.07 14.76 11.14
N ALA A 257 9.21 14.73 12.15
CA ALA A 257 7.84 14.19 12.02
C ALA A 257 6.91 15.08 11.17
N ASP A 258 7.34 16.30 10.83
CA ASP A 258 6.67 17.26 9.94
C ASP A 258 7.27 17.33 8.52
N GLY A 259 8.14 16.37 8.17
CA GLY A 259 8.71 16.23 6.84
C GLY A 259 10.01 17.00 6.60
N MET A 260 10.43 17.86 7.53
CA MET A 260 11.71 18.58 7.41
C MET A 260 12.90 17.60 7.50
N VAL A 261 13.70 17.53 6.43
CA VAL A 261 14.96 16.77 6.38
C VAL A 261 16.13 17.72 6.61
N THR A 262 17.04 17.41 7.54
CA THR A 262 18.22 18.23 7.86
C THR A 262 19.50 17.43 7.64
N LEU A 263 20.42 17.96 6.83
CA LEU A 263 21.70 17.33 6.47
C LEU A 263 22.82 17.70 7.48
N PRO A 264 23.93 16.93 7.52
CA PRO A 264 25.06 17.19 8.42
C PRO A 264 25.78 18.54 8.22
N ASP A 265 25.66 19.15 7.03
CA ASP A 265 26.22 20.46 6.69
C ASP A 265 25.36 21.65 7.15
N GLY A 266 24.13 21.38 7.61
CA GLY A 266 23.15 22.39 8.01
C GLY A 266 22.08 22.70 6.96
N THR A 267 22.15 22.09 5.75
CA THR A 267 21.12 22.24 4.72
C THR A 267 19.80 21.64 5.21
N ALA A 268 18.69 22.36 5.01
CA ALA A 268 17.36 21.89 5.33
C ALA A 268 16.50 21.75 4.06
N ILE A 269 15.77 20.65 3.94
CA ILE A 269 14.77 20.41 2.89
C ILE A 269 13.42 20.36 3.59
N HIS A 270 12.52 21.27 3.24
CA HIS A 270 11.18 21.38 3.80
C HIS A 270 10.14 20.68 2.91
N PRO A 271 8.94 20.38 3.45
CA PRO A 271 7.75 20.03 2.66
C PRO A 271 7.54 21.00 1.48
N GLY A 272 7.01 20.47 0.37
CA GLY A 272 6.91 21.18 -0.91
C GLY A 272 8.23 21.30 -1.69
N GLY A 273 9.34 20.71 -1.21
CA GLY A 273 10.63 20.69 -1.91
C GLY A 273 11.41 22.01 -1.82
N VAL A 274 11.16 22.83 -0.80
CA VAL A 274 11.90 24.08 -0.55
C VAL A 274 13.21 23.77 0.17
N ILE A 275 14.34 24.21 -0.38
CA ILE A 275 15.68 23.92 0.15
C ILE A 275 16.28 25.21 0.74
N LEU A 276 16.80 25.14 1.96
CA LEU A 276 17.52 26.21 2.63
C LEU A 276 18.98 25.76 2.83
N THR A 277 19.91 26.43 2.16
CA THR A 277 21.35 26.11 2.21
C THR A 277 22.00 26.59 3.52
N PRO A 278 23.21 26.11 3.89
CA PRO A 278 23.85 26.43 5.18
C PRO A 278 24.21 27.92 5.37
N ASP A 279 24.29 28.69 4.28
CA ASP A 279 24.47 30.15 4.27
C ASP A 279 23.15 30.94 4.28
N GLY A 280 22.01 30.25 4.12
CA GLY A 280 20.66 30.80 4.22
C GLY A 280 20.04 31.25 2.89
N GLU A 281 20.61 30.88 1.74
CA GLU A 281 19.95 31.04 0.45
C GLU A 281 18.83 29.99 0.28
N THR A 282 17.81 30.31 -0.53
CA THR A 282 16.61 29.46 -0.70
C THR A 282 16.51 28.99 -2.14
N GLU A 283 16.63 27.67 -2.33
CA GLU A 283 16.62 26.99 -3.61
C GLU A 283 15.36 26.11 -3.77
N MET A 284 15.06 25.75 -5.02
CA MET A 284 13.87 24.96 -5.39
C MET A 284 14.26 23.83 -6.34
N THR A 285 13.57 22.68 -6.24
CA THR A 285 13.80 21.49 -7.08
C THR A 285 13.68 21.72 -8.59
N GLY A 286 12.89 22.71 -9.01
CA GLY A 286 12.62 23.00 -10.42
C GLY A 286 11.91 21.85 -11.13
N GLN A 287 11.94 21.86 -12.47
CA GLN A 287 11.29 20.83 -13.29
C GLN A 287 12.14 19.54 -13.46
N GLY A 288 13.40 19.56 -13.04
CA GLY A 288 14.33 18.43 -13.18
C GLY A 288 14.67 17.69 -11.89
N GLY A 289 14.43 18.29 -10.72
CA GLY A 289 14.98 17.80 -9.46
C GLY A 289 16.45 18.17 -9.31
N VAL A 290 16.98 17.93 -8.11
CA VAL A 290 18.33 18.36 -7.70
C VAL A 290 19.04 17.27 -6.88
N ILE A 291 20.37 17.30 -6.91
CA ILE A 291 21.26 16.61 -5.98
C ILE A 291 21.73 17.64 -4.94
N VAL A 292 21.70 17.28 -3.66
CA VAL A 292 22.05 18.13 -2.52
C VAL A 292 23.15 17.47 -1.70
N GLY A 293 24.27 18.17 -1.50
CA GLY A 293 25.40 17.69 -0.70
C GLY A 293 26.53 18.72 -0.59
N ASP A 294 27.31 18.64 0.51
CA ASP A 294 28.39 19.57 0.86
C ASP A 294 27.96 21.07 0.78
N GLY A 295 26.70 21.36 1.12
CA GLY A 295 26.09 22.69 1.04
C GLY A 295 25.77 23.18 -0.38
N ILE A 296 25.89 22.34 -1.41
CA ILE A 296 25.66 22.68 -2.82
C ILE A 296 24.37 22.01 -3.33
N VAL A 297 23.57 22.76 -4.08
CA VAL A 297 22.40 22.27 -4.83
C VAL A 297 22.75 22.21 -6.31
N THR A 298 22.67 21.02 -6.91
CA THR A 298 23.04 20.77 -8.33
C THR A 298 21.84 20.25 -9.11
N PRO A 299 21.38 20.93 -10.17
CA PRO A 299 20.27 20.44 -11.01
C PRO A 299 20.58 19.12 -11.70
N ILE A 300 19.64 18.17 -11.66
CA ILE A 300 19.73 16.94 -12.44
C ILE A 300 19.69 17.31 -13.94
N GLY A 301 20.54 16.66 -14.74
CA GLY A 301 20.62 16.90 -16.18
C GLY A 301 21.54 18.06 -16.62
N SER A 302 22.08 18.90 -15.72
CA SER A 302 22.94 20.04 -16.11
C SER A 302 24.38 19.66 -16.53
N GLY A 303 24.61 18.41 -16.95
CA GLY A 303 25.94 17.86 -17.21
C GLY A 303 26.41 18.02 -18.65
N GLU A 304 27.37 18.92 -18.90
CA GLU A 304 28.19 18.90 -20.13
C GLU A 304 29.11 17.66 -20.16
N GLY A 305 28.58 16.46 -20.42
CA GLY A 305 29.48 15.30 -20.42
C GLY A 305 28.98 13.86 -20.52
N ARG A 306 27.79 13.54 -21.05
CA ARG A 306 27.51 12.14 -21.44
C ARG A 306 26.61 12.00 -22.67
N ASN A 307 27.24 11.81 -23.83
CA ASN A 307 26.56 11.56 -25.10
C ASN A 307 26.26 10.07 -25.28
N ASP A 308 25.33 9.53 -24.50
CA ASP A 308 24.67 8.25 -24.78
C ASP A 308 23.24 8.58 -25.27
N ALA A 309 22.83 8.06 -26.43
CA ALA A 309 21.93 8.80 -27.31
C ALA A 309 20.47 8.30 -27.34
N PHE A 310 19.53 9.14 -26.91
CA PHE A 310 18.15 9.13 -27.39
C PHE A 310 17.83 10.46 -28.08
N SER A 311 17.37 10.39 -29.33
CA SER A 311 17.08 11.55 -30.17
C SER A 311 15.64 11.48 -30.71
N ALA A 312 14.69 11.91 -29.87
CA ALA A 312 13.32 12.20 -30.28
C ALA A 312 13.28 13.66 -30.78
N GLY A 313 13.28 13.84 -32.10
CA GLY A 313 13.46 15.17 -32.70
C GLY A 313 12.22 16.05 -32.62
N MET A 314 12.34 17.23 -31.99
CA MET A 314 11.36 18.32 -32.12
C MET A 314 11.97 19.50 -32.87
N ASP A 315 11.52 19.70 -34.11
CA ASP A 315 12.10 20.66 -35.06
C ASP A 315 11.82 22.12 -34.62
N ARG A 316 12.79 22.78 -33.99
CA ARG A 316 12.74 24.21 -33.66
C ARG A 316 13.82 24.99 -34.42
N LYS A 317 13.50 25.32 -35.67
CA LYS A 317 14.23 26.27 -36.50
C LYS A 317 14.46 27.60 -35.74
N PRO A 318 15.70 28.11 -35.65
CA PRO A 318 15.99 29.32 -34.87
C PRO A 318 15.61 30.62 -35.60
N GLU A 319 15.21 31.64 -34.83
CA GLU A 319 15.28 33.05 -35.22
C GLU A 319 16.34 33.80 -34.37
N PRO A 320 16.98 34.85 -34.91
CA PRO A 320 18.30 35.28 -34.43
C PRO A 320 18.28 36.36 -33.33
N SER A 321 19.26 36.28 -32.44
CA SER A 321 19.56 37.32 -31.44
C SER A 321 20.26 38.54 -32.05
N ALA A 322 19.91 39.74 -31.58
CA ALA A 322 20.66 40.99 -31.79
C ALA A 322 20.52 41.91 -30.55
N PRO A 323 21.49 42.80 -30.26
CA PRO A 323 21.89 43.00 -28.86
C PRO A 323 21.57 44.37 -28.25
N SER A 324 21.68 44.43 -26.92
CA SER A 324 21.71 45.64 -26.09
C SER A 324 22.97 46.49 -26.37
N LEU A 325 22.82 47.82 -26.35
CA LEU A 325 23.95 48.77 -26.36
C LEU A 325 23.70 49.97 -25.44
N SER A 326 24.77 50.47 -24.83
CA SER A 326 24.82 51.68 -24.02
C SER A 326 24.72 52.97 -24.86
N GLY A 327 24.14 54.03 -24.29
CA GLY A 327 23.99 55.34 -24.95
C GLY A 327 24.99 56.42 -24.48
N GLU A 328 24.87 57.62 -25.06
CA GLU A 328 25.50 58.85 -24.58
C GLU A 328 24.59 60.06 -24.90
N SER A 329 24.90 61.26 -24.37
CA SER A 329 24.03 62.44 -24.36
C SER A 329 24.19 63.37 -25.58
N ASP A 330 23.14 64.12 -25.94
CA ASP A 330 23.25 65.58 -26.03
C ASP A 330 21.89 66.33 -25.94
N ASN A 331 21.92 67.66 -25.78
CA ASN A 331 20.79 68.59 -25.54
C ASN A 331 21.13 69.97 -26.20
N PRO A 332 20.45 71.12 -25.98
CA PRO A 332 19.03 71.43 -25.75
C PRO A 332 18.45 72.48 -26.75
N VAL A 333 17.13 72.74 -26.72
CA VAL A 333 16.54 74.01 -27.21
C VAL A 333 15.39 74.51 -26.30
N ARG A 334 15.33 75.84 -26.10
CA ARG A 334 14.33 76.69 -25.40
C ARG A 334 14.14 77.97 -26.26
N PRO A 335 13.25 78.96 -26.01
CA PRO A 335 12.22 79.14 -24.97
C PRO A 335 10.80 79.40 -25.60
N ASP A 336 9.73 79.88 -24.95
CA ASP A 336 9.50 81.17 -24.23
C ASP A 336 8.27 81.18 -23.26
N ILE A 337 8.14 82.26 -22.48
CA ILE A 337 7.11 82.53 -21.45
C ILE A 337 6.54 83.96 -21.66
N PRO A 338 5.29 84.31 -21.25
CA PRO A 338 4.98 84.80 -19.87
C PRO A 338 3.59 84.28 -19.36
N VAL A 339 2.94 84.64 -18.22
CA VAL A 339 2.81 85.84 -17.35
C VAL A 339 2.50 85.42 -15.87
N VAL A 340 2.38 86.36 -14.91
CA VAL A 340 2.18 86.23 -13.43
C VAL A 340 1.19 87.33 -12.92
N PRO A 341 0.79 87.50 -11.61
CA PRO A 341 0.53 86.58 -10.46
C PRO A 341 -0.77 86.93 -9.64
N ALA A 342 -0.98 86.30 -8.46
CA ALA A 342 -1.76 86.78 -7.25
C ALA A 342 -3.32 86.87 -7.36
N GLU A 343 -4.16 86.98 -6.29
CA GLU A 343 -4.02 86.92 -4.82
C GLU A 343 -5.37 86.60 -4.06
N SER A 344 -5.30 86.10 -2.82
CA SER A 344 -6.23 86.28 -1.65
C SER A 344 -7.76 86.01 -1.66
N THR A 345 -8.22 85.22 -0.65
CA THR A 345 -9.50 85.30 0.13
C THR A 345 -10.87 85.09 -0.54
N GLU A 346 -11.95 84.66 0.13
CA GLU A 346 -12.18 84.24 1.54
C GLU A 346 -12.27 82.68 1.65
N SER A 347 -13.11 81.91 2.40
CA SER A 347 -14.21 82.12 3.38
C SER A 347 -14.32 80.93 4.38
N ASN A 348 -15.44 80.71 5.08
CA ASN A 348 -15.54 79.82 6.27
C ASN A 348 -16.91 79.12 6.45
N THR A 349 -16.92 77.79 6.70
CA THR A 349 -17.92 77.07 7.52
C THR A 349 -17.36 75.71 8.02
N GLY A 350 -17.84 75.21 9.16
CA GLY A 350 -17.38 73.97 9.83
C GLY A 350 -17.88 72.65 9.22
N GLN A 351 -17.63 71.48 9.83
CA GLN A 351 -17.27 71.21 11.23
C GLN A 351 -16.30 69.99 11.42
N ASN A 352 -15.58 70.01 12.56
CA ASN A 352 -15.09 68.93 13.46
C ASN A 352 -15.20 67.44 13.07
N GLU A 353 -14.29 66.53 13.46
CA GLU A 353 -12.91 66.63 14.04
C GLU A 353 -12.20 65.26 13.97
N SER A 354 -10.91 65.19 14.30
CA SER A 354 -10.04 64.00 14.10
C SER A 354 -9.95 63.04 15.31
N SER A 355 -9.45 61.82 15.03
CA SER A 355 -9.19 60.71 15.97
C SER A 355 -8.27 61.02 17.16
N PRO A 356 -8.33 60.20 18.22
CA PRO A 356 -7.08 59.61 18.74
C PRO A 356 -7.16 58.15 19.26
N ILE A 357 -5.99 57.56 19.55
CA ILE A 357 -5.78 56.27 20.24
C ILE A 357 -5.07 56.56 21.58
N PRO A 358 -5.59 56.12 22.74
CA PRO A 358 -4.95 55.06 23.58
C PRO A 358 -6.02 54.18 24.32
N GLY A 359 -5.75 53.19 25.18
CA GLY A 359 -4.58 52.76 25.97
C GLY A 359 -4.95 51.51 26.81
N THR A 360 -4.19 51.15 27.86
CA THR A 360 -4.20 49.79 28.48
C THR A 360 -4.50 49.70 29.98
N SER A 361 -4.83 48.47 30.43
CA SER A 361 -4.69 47.90 31.81
C SER A 361 -5.69 48.27 32.91
N VAL A 362 -6.38 47.26 33.50
CA VAL A 362 -6.09 46.69 34.85
C VAL A 362 -6.89 45.39 35.11
N ASN A 363 -6.42 44.58 36.09
CA ASN A 363 -7.08 43.42 36.72
C ASN A 363 -6.83 43.54 38.25
N PRO A 364 -7.66 43.02 39.19
CA PRO A 364 -7.47 41.63 39.67
C PRO A 364 -8.70 40.90 40.31
N ASP A 365 -8.49 39.61 40.63
CA ASP A 365 -9.06 38.81 41.75
C ASP A 365 -10.59 38.60 41.93
N ALA A 366 -11.08 37.50 42.53
CA ALA A 366 -10.54 36.14 42.75
C ALA A 366 -11.64 35.20 43.33
N SER A 367 -11.45 33.88 43.22
CA SER A 367 -12.24 32.79 43.87
C SER A 367 -13.66 32.54 43.31
N GLY A 368 -14.15 31.30 43.21
CA GLY A 368 -13.51 29.99 43.44
C GLY A 368 -14.52 28.91 43.86
N VAL A 369 -14.20 27.62 43.62
CA VAL A 369 -15.02 26.42 43.98
C VAL A 369 -16.33 26.34 43.15
N GLY A 370 -16.81 25.22 42.62
CA GLY A 370 -16.50 23.79 42.83
C GLY A 370 -17.77 23.08 43.30
N GLY A 371 -18.24 22.06 42.59
CA GLY A 371 -19.50 21.38 42.91
C GLY A 371 -19.97 20.43 41.83
N GLU A 372 -19.83 19.14 42.11
CA GLU A 372 -20.62 18.06 41.53
C GLU A 372 -21.95 17.99 42.32
N GLU A 373 -23.09 17.70 41.68
CA GLU A 373 -24.18 16.93 42.30
C GLU A 373 -25.20 16.45 41.25
N GLU A 374 -26.06 15.50 41.63
CA GLU A 374 -26.82 14.64 40.71
C GLU A 374 -28.34 14.93 40.67
N ASN A 375 -29.01 14.28 39.70
CA ASN A 375 -30.38 13.75 39.84
C ASN A 375 -31.56 14.78 39.94
N PRO A 376 -32.84 14.34 39.89
CA PRO A 376 -33.41 13.18 39.18
C PRO A 376 -34.69 13.52 38.35
N GLY A 377 -35.19 12.53 37.61
CA GLY A 377 -36.64 12.36 37.38
C GLY A 377 -37.20 12.85 36.03
N GLY A 378 -37.77 11.92 35.26
CA GLY A 378 -38.57 12.21 34.06
C GLY A 378 -40.06 11.88 34.25
N GLN A 379 -40.89 12.22 33.27
CA GLN A 379 -42.24 11.68 33.11
C GLN A 379 -42.65 11.61 31.63
N GLU A 380 -43.67 10.80 31.34
CA GLU A 380 -43.94 10.18 30.03
C GLU A 380 -44.72 11.06 29.03
N GLY A 381 -44.56 10.78 27.73
CA GLY A 381 -45.37 11.28 26.62
C GLY A 381 -45.14 10.45 25.35
N SER A 382 -46.19 9.95 24.69
CA SER A 382 -46.12 8.81 23.78
C SER A 382 -46.17 9.12 22.27
N GLY A 383 -45.51 8.27 21.47
CA GLY A 383 -45.68 8.12 20.02
C GLY A 383 -44.67 8.88 19.15
N ASP A 384 -44.24 8.37 17.99
CA ASP A 384 -44.52 7.08 17.33
C ASP A 384 -43.39 6.75 16.31
N GLY A 385 -43.27 5.49 15.89
CA GLY A 385 -42.52 5.11 14.67
C GLY A 385 -40.99 5.10 14.74
N GLY A 386 -40.40 4.13 15.45
CA GLY A 386 -38.96 3.83 15.37
C GLY A 386 -38.68 2.35 15.60
N GLY A 387 -38.25 1.64 14.54
CA GLY A 387 -37.92 0.21 14.64
C GLY A 387 -36.56 0.01 15.29
N SER A 388 -36.53 -0.64 16.46
CA SER A 388 -35.28 -1.01 17.15
C SER A 388 -34.53 -2.08 16.35
N ILE A 389 -33.38 -1.71 15.80
CA ILE A 389 -32.35 -2.67 15.37
C ILE A 389 -31.88 -3.42 16.63
N PRO A 390 -31.73 -4.76 16.61
CA PRO A 390 -31.19 -5.48 17.75
C PRO A 390 -29.73 -5.07 18.04
N GLU A 391 -29.46 -4.53 19.22
CA GLU A 391 -28.09 -4.36 19.74
C GLU A 391 -27.53 -5.70 20.24
N ASP A 392 -27.43 -6.67 19.33
CA ASP A 392 -26.72 -7.93 19.57
C ASP A 392 -25.99 -8.44 18.31
N SER A 393 -25.30 -7.52 17.62
CA SER A 393 -24.20 -7.91 16.75
C SER A 393 -22.98 -8.23 17.60
N ASP A 394 -22.38 -9.40 17.38
CA ASP A 394 -21.09 -9.72 17.96
C ASP A 394 -20.02 -8.75 17.45
N LYS A 395 -19.12 -8.35 18.35
CA LYS A 395 -18.01 -7.42 18.10
C LYS A 395 -16.66 -8.00 18.53
N GLY A 396 -16.62 -9.26 18.94
CA GLY A 396 -15.39 -9.98 19.20
C GLY A 396 -14.64 -10.35 17.92
N SER A 397 -13.40 -10.77 18.09
CA SER A 397 -12.55 -11.31 17.02
C SER A 397 -11.65 -12.43 17.55
N LEU A 398 -10.85 -13.03 16.68
CA LEU A 398 -9.69 -13.80 17.11
C LEU A 398 -8.52 -12.83 17.34
N HIS A 399 -8.04 -12.76 18.58
CA HIS A 399 -6.76 -12.12 18.87
C HIS A 399 -5.64 -13.16 18.80
N VAL A 400 -4.49 -12.75 18.29
CA VAL A 400 -3.26 -13.54 18.21
C VAL A 400 -2.18 -12.76 18.95
N GLU A 401 -1.44 -13.40 19.86
CA GLU A 401 -0.46 -12.71 20.71
C GLU A 401 0.82 -13.55 20.88
N GLY A 402 2.00 -12.96 20.71
CA GLY A 402 3.29 -13.65 20.91
C GLY A 402 3.77 -13.62 22.35
N GLU A 403 4.38 -14.72 22.83
CA GLU A 403 5.05 -14.78 24.14
C GLU A 403 6.31 -13.88 24.13
N GLN A 404 6.48 -13.08 25.19
CA GLN A 404 7.63 -12.21 25.42
C GLN A 404 8.60 -12.78 26.48
N LYS A 405 9.80 -12.20 26.59
CA LYS A 405 10.89 -12.66 27.46
C LYS A 405 10.52 -12.79 28.96
N ASP A 406 9.55 -12.03 29.43
CA ASP A 406 9.05 -12.06 30.81
C ASP A 406 7.89 -13.05 31.04
N GLY A 407 7.45 -13.75 29.99
CA GLY A 407 6.23 -14.58 29.99
C GLY A 407 4.94 -13.77 29.78
N GLY A 408 5.05 -12.47 29.49
CA GLY A 408 3.95 -11.65 29.00
C GLY A 408 3.57 -12.01 27.56
N TYR A 409 2.48 -11.41 27.07
CA TYR A 409 1.98 -11.58 25.71
C TYR A 409 1.80 -10.21 25.05
N ILE A 410 2.21 -10.08 23.79
CA ILE A 410 2.00 -8.88 22.97
C ILE A 410 1.08 -9.21 21.79
N SER A 411 0.05 -8.39 21.57
CA SER A 411 -0.84 -8.55 20.40
C SER A 411 -0.03 -8.47 19.11
N TRP A 412 -0.23 -9.45 18.24
CA TRP A 412 0.19 -9.39 16.87
C TRP A 412 -0.86 -8.66 16.05
N GLU A 413 -0.40 -7.70 15.26
CA GLU A 413 -1.15 -7.17 14.13
C GLU A 413 -0.79 -7.98 12.87
N GLN A 414 -1.56 -7.81 11.81
CA GLN A 414 -1.30 -8.46 10.52
C GLN A 414 0.14 -8.16 10.05
N ASN A 415 0.86 -9.18 9.58
CA ASN A 415 2.25 -9.13 9.15
C ASN A 415 3.30 -8.84 10.26
N SER A 416 2.98 -9.11 11.54
CA SER A 416 3.96 -9.05 12.63
C SER A 416 5.16 -9.98 12.39
N VAL A 417 6.38 -9.43 12.40
CA VAL A 417 7.63 -10.19 12.25
C VAL A 417 8.11 -10.70 13.62
N ILE A 418 8.48 -11.97 13.70
CA ILE A 418 8.98 -12.64 14.91
C ILE A 418 10.32 -13.31 14.62
N ASP A 419 11.30 -13.09 15.50
CA ASP A 419 12.55 -13.84 15.45
C ASP A 419 12.35 -15.24 16.04
N LEU A 420 12.23 -16.23 15.16
CA LEU A 420 12.02 -17.64 15.49
C LEU A 420 13.23 -18.28 16.20
N PHE A 421 14.44 -17.73 16.01
CA PHE A 421 15.70 -18.26 16.52
C PHE A 421 16.17 -17.53 17.80
N TYR A 422 15.47 -16.48 18.20
CA TYR A 422 15.64 -15.83 19.50
C TYR A 422 15.47 -16.85 20.63
N ASN A 423 16.51 -17.03 21.45
CA ASN A 423 16.42 -17.88 22.63
C ASN A 423 15.80 -17.06 23.79
N PRO A 424 14.57 -17.31 24.25
CA PRO A 424 13.94 -16.49 25.30
C PRO A 424 14.58 -16.69 26.68
N GLN A 425 15.35 -17.75 26.91
CA GLN A 425 15.98 -18.04 28.21
C GLN A 425 17.32 -17.31 28.39
N THR A 426 18.14 -17.20 27.34
CA THR A 426 19.37 -16.37 27.35
C THR A 426 19.06 -14.94 26.92
N GLY A 427 18.21 -14.79 25.92
CA GLY A 427 17.78 -13.55 25.30
C GLY A 427 18.77 -12.99 24.29
N GLU A 428 19.57 -13.87 23.68
CA GLU A 428 20.51 -13.58 22.61
C GLU A 428 20.11 -14.33 21.33
N ASN A 429 20.51 -13.79 20.18
CA ASN A 429 20.38 -14.46 18.88
C ASN A 429 21.52 -15.47 18.73
N GLU A 430 21.32 -16.66 19.30
CA GLU A 430 22.30 -17.75 19.25
C GLU A 430 22.49 -18.27 17.82
N LYS A 431 23.74 -18.53 17.44
CA LYS A 431 24.05 -19.05 16.10
C LYS A 431 23.63 -20.51 15.98
N ILE A 432 22.55 -20.75 15.24
CA ILE A 432 22.05 -22.08 14.92
C ILE A 432 23.01 -22.85 13.98
N ALA A 433 23.05 -24.17 14.15
CA ALA A 433 23.89 -25.10 13.39
C ALA A 433 23.23 -26.50 13.38
N PRO A 434 23.73 -27.49 12.61
CA PRO A 434 23.25 -28.86 12.69
C PRO A 434 23.27 -29.41 14.13
N GLY A 435 22.12 -29.86 14.62
CA GLY A 435 21.89 -30.26 16.01
C GLY A 435 21.31 -29.17 16.93
N SER A 436 21.10 -27.93 16.46
CA SER A 436 20.38 -26.89 17.19
C SER A 436 18.87 -27.11 17.17
N SER A 437 18.20 -26.75 18.26
CA SER A 437 16.73 -26.73 18.36
C SER A 437 16.25 -25.61 19.27
N GLY A 438 15.00 -25.21 19.09
CA GLY A 438 14.35 -24.18 19.90
C GLY A 438 12.83 -24.26 19.78
N PHE A 439 12.14 -23.32 20.39
CA PHE A 439 10.68 -23.20 20.27
C PHE A 439 10.25 -21.74 20.39
N TYR A 440 9.13 -21.42 19.76
CA TYR A 440 8.41 -20.16 19.95
C TYR A 440 6.96 -20.43 20.41
N ARG A 441 6.34 -19.48 21.12
CA ARG A 441 4.96 -19.60 21.61
C ARG A 441 4.09 -18.39 21.31
N PHE A 442 2.83 -18.67 21.02
CA PHE A 442 1.80 -17.66 20.84
C PHE A 442 0.48 -18.12 21.46
N ARG A 443 -0.33 -17.17 21.90
CA ARG A 443 -1.70 -17.38 22.40
C ARG A 443 -2.68 -16.98 21.30
N LEU A 444 -3.70 -17.81 21.13
CA LEU A 444 -4.94 -17.46 20.44
C LEU A 444 -6.00 -17.17 21.49
N LYS A 445 -6.84 -16.17 21.24
CA LYS A 445 -7.92 -15.76 22.13
C LYS A 445 -9.18 -15.43 21.33
N ASN A 446 -10.25 -16.16 21.59
CA ASN A 446 -11.56 -15.87 21.04
C ASN A 446 -12.27 -14.83 21.94
N THR A 447 -12.56 -13.63 21.44
CA THR A 447 -13.42 -12.65 22.14
C THR A 447 -14.86 -12.63 21.63
N ARG A 448 -15.20 -13.50 20.67
CA ARG A 448 -16.56 -13.68 20.15
C ARG A 448 -17.43 -14.47 21.11
N LYS A 449 -18.73 -14.23 21.03
CA LYS A 449 -19.81 -14.99 21.69
C LYS A 449 -20.08 -16.33 21.02
N GLU A 450 -19.50 -16.55 19.84
CA GLU A 450 -19.64 -17.77 19.05
C GLU A 450 -18.36 -18.61 19.07
N LYS A 451 -18.54 -19.90 18.77
CA LYS A 451 -17.47 -20.88 18.61
C LYS A 451 -16.72 -20.65 17.30
N LEU A 452 -15.39 -20.64 17.35
CA LEU A 452 -14.52 -20.58 16.18
C LEU A 452 -13.98 -21.96 15.80
N THR A 453 -14.03 -22.29 14.51
CA THR A 453 -13.21 -23.34 13.89
C THR A 453 -11.98 -22.69 13.28
N LEU A 454 -10.79 -23.25 13.53
CA LEU A 454 -9.51 -22.67 13.14
C LEU A 454 -8.71 -23.59 12.22
N ILE A 455 -7.98 -22.98 11.28
CA ILE A 455 -6.97 -23.67 10.47
C ILE A 455 -5.68 -22.85 10.48
N LEU A 456 -4.63 -23.41 11.07
CA LEU A 456 -3.30 -22.85 11.12
C LEU A 456 -2.47 -23.49 10.00
N TYR A 457 -1.87 -22.67 9.15
CA TYR A 457 -0.98 -23.08 8.07
C TYR A 457 0.42 -22.51 8.33
N LEU A 458 1.46 -23.34 8.25
CA LEU A 458 2.85 -22.91 8.30
C LEU A 458 3.55 -23.33 7.01
N LYS A 459 4.11 -22.37 6.27
CA LYS A 459 4.87 -22.58 5.02
C LYS A 459 6.18 -21.81 5.06
N GLU A 460 7.21 -22.29 4.36
CA GLU A 460 8.42 -21.50 4.11
C GLU A 460 8.10 -20.32 3.18
N ALA A 461 8.78 -19.19 3.36
CA ALA A 461 8.61 -18.01 2.50
C ALA A 461 9.40 -18.15 1.20
N ALA A 462 8.87 -17.57 0.11
CA ALA A 462 9.65 -17.41 -1.12
C ALA A 462 10.90 -16.54 -0.83
N GLY A 463 12.04 -16.91 -1.42
CA GLY A 463 13.32 -16.24 -1.16
C GLY A 463 13.99 -16.57 0.19
N SER A 464 13.38 -17.43 1.03
CA SER A 464 14.02 -17.95 2.26
C SER A 464 15.36 -18.63 1.95
N SER A 465 16.38 -18.38 2.79
CA SER A 465 17.70 -19.00 2.68
C SER A 465 17.63 -20.44 3.16
N TYR A 466 17.78 -21.42 2.27
CA TYR A 466 17.59 -22.85 2.58
C TYR A 466 18.25 -23.30 3.89
N LEU A 467 17.43 -23.79 4.82
CA LEU A 467 17.85 -24.58 5.98
C LEU A 467 16.99 -25.86 6.05
N PRO A 468 17.57 -27.04 6.33
CA PRO A 468 16.85 -28.32 6.36
C PRO A 468 16.07 -28.54 7.67
N LEU A 469 15.34 -27.52 8.11
CA LEU A 469 14.66 -27.51 9.39
C LEU A 469 13.43 -28.44 9.41
N LYS A 470 13.20 -29.03 10.58
CA LYS A 470 11.95 -29.72 10.93
C LYS A 470 11.19 -28.86 11.93
N PHE A 471 9.87 -28.79 11.75
CA PHE A 471 8.97 -28.03 12.60
C PHE A 471 7.94 -28.96 13.24
N THR A 472 7.52 -28.64 14.45
CA THR A 472 6.33 -29.23 15.08
C THR A 472 5.45 -28.14 15.67
N LEU A 473 4.25 -27.98 15.12
CA LEU A 473 3.23 -27.06 15.63
C LEU A 473 2.23 -27.83 16.49
N LYS A 474 1.95 -27.36 17.71
CA LYS A 474 1.05 -28.04 18.66
C LYS A 474 0.36 -27.10 19.65
N PRO A 475 -0.88 -27.40 20.08
CA PRO A 475 -1.48 -26.79 21.27
C PRO A 475 -0.78 -27.29 22.55
N LEU A 476 -0.47 -26.37 23.46
CA LEU A 476 0.29 -26.66 24.68
C LEU A 476 -0.52 -27.55 25.64
N GLY A 477 0.02 -28.72 25.97
CA GLY A 477 -0.65 -29.71 26.83
C GLY A 477 -1.57 -30.70 26.08
N LEU A 478 -1.73 -30.55 24.76
CA LEU A 478 -2.50 -31.44 23.88
C LEU A 478 -1.61 -32.00 22.75
N GLU A 479 -0.47 -32.59 23.14
CA GLU A 479 0.58 -33.10 22.22
C GLU A 479 0.04 -34.12 21.19
N GLU A 480 -1.08 -34.80 21.44
CA GLU A 480 -1.71 -35.72 20.47
C GLU A 480 -2.22 -35.02 19.19
N ASN A 481 -2.49 -33.71 19.27
CA ASN A 481 -2.90 -32.90 18.12
C ASN A 481 -1.72 -32.30 17.35
N ALA A 482 -0.47 -32.51 17.79
CA ALA A 482 0.72 -32.00 17.14
C ALA A 482 0.79 -32.38 15.65
N LYS A 483 1.44 -31.51 14.87
CA LYS A 483 1.71 -31.70 13.44
C LYS A 483 3.19 -31.44 13.22
N SER A 484 3.89 -32.39 12.61
CA SER A 484 5.34 -32.30 12.36
C SER A 484 5.66 -32.48 10.88
N GLY A 485 6.67 -31.76 10.39
CA GLY A 485 7.13 -31.86 9.00
C GLY A 485 8.37 -31.02 8.71
N SER A 486 8.78 -30.98 7.44
CA SER A 486 9.69 -29.96 6.90
C SER A 486 8.94 -29.17 5.83
N LEU A 487 9.34 -27.92 5.60
CA LEU A 487 8.60 -26.95 4.79
C LEU A 487 9.24 -26.65 3.42
N ALA A 488 10.41 -27.25 3.16
CA ALA A 488 11.08 -27.19 1.87
C ALA A 488 10.20 -27.75 0.73
N GLU A 489 10.54 -27.39 -0.51
CA GLU A 489 9.84 -27.86 -1.74
C GLU A 489 8.34 -27.51 -1.80
N GLY A 490 7.90 -26.47 -1.09
CA GLY A 490 6.51 -26.00 -1.07
C GLY A 490 5.58 -26.80 -0.15
N ASN A 491 6.13 -27.65 0.72
CA ASN A 491 5.34 -28.36 1.73
C ASN A 491 4.75 -27.38 2.75
N THR A 492 3.46 -27.56 3.07
CA THR A 492 2.74 -26.76 4.08
C THR A 492 2.32 -27.66 5.23
N LEU A 493 2.57 -27.20 6.46
CA LEU A 493 2.16 -27.86 7.69
C LEU A 493 0.81 -27.27 8.15
N THR A 494 -0.24 -28.10 8.16
CA THR A 494 -1.60 -27.66 8.52
C THR A 494 -2.07 -28.28 9.83
N LEU A 495 -2.53 -27.45 10.76
CA LEU A 495 -3.16 -27.85 12.02
C LEU A 495 -4.58 -27.30 12.09
N HIS A 496 -5.56 -28.18 12.31
CA HIS A 496 -6.94 -27.80 12.59
C HIS A 496 -7.16 -27.70 14.10
N ALA A 497 -7.86 -26.67 14.54
CA ALA A 497 -8.22 -26.45 15.93
C ALA A 497 -9.66 -25.90 16.04
N VAL A 498 -10.16 -25.80 17.27
CA VAL A 498 -11.48 -25.29 17.61
C VAL A 498 -11.33 -24.50 18.91
N MET A 499 -12.06 -23.39 19.05
CA MET A 499 -12.11 -22.59 20.27
C MET A 499 -13.56 -22.22 20.59
N GLU A 500 -13.99 -22.42 21.83
CA GLU A 500 -15.33 -22.01 22.30
C GLU A 500 -15.40 -20.49 22.58
N GLU A 501 -16.58 -19.98 22.95
CA GLU A 501 -16.77 -18.60 23.43
C GLU A 501 -15.78 -18.25 24.54
N GLY A 502 -15.07 -17.13 24.39
CA GLY A 502 -14.15 -16.62 25.41
C GLY A 502 -12.87 -17.45 25.65
N GLU A 503 -12.60 -18.50 24.87
CA GLU A 503 -11.46 -19.39 25.09
C GLU A 503 -10.10 -18.71 24.82
N GLU A 504 -9.09 -19.10 25.60
CA GLU A 504 -7.67 -18.76 25.39
C GLU A 504 -6.85 -20.05 25.29
N ALA A 505 -6.08 -20.21 24.21
CA ALA A 505 -5.28 -21.40 23.94
C ALA A 505 -3.85 -21.01 23.53
N VAL A 506 -2.85 -21.58 24.20
CA VAL A 506 -1.42 -21.37 23.87
C VAL A 506 -0.93 -22.46 22.94
N TYR A 507 -0.21 -22.06 21.90
CA TYR A 507 0.43 -22.93 20.91
C TYR A 507 1.95 -22.81 21.01
N GLN A 508 2.64 -23.90 20.70
CA GLN A 508 4.10 -23.96 20.63
C GLN A 508 4.50 -24.43 19.23
N LEU A 509 5.44 -23.71 18.63
CA LEU A 509 6.14 -24.07 17.40
C LEU A 509 7.56 -24.49 17.77
N ASP A 510 7.79 -25.80 17.85
CA ASP A 510 9.13 -26.37 18.01
C ASP A 510 9.86 -26.36 16.65
N TRP A 511 11.17 -26.08 16.65
CA TRP A 511 12.04 -26.20 15.48
C TRP A 511 13.33 -26.97 15.81
N GLU A 512 13.82 -27.74 14.84
CA GLU A 512 15.05 -28.54 14.93
C GLU A 512 15.82 -28.45 13.61
N TRP A 513 17.12 -28.18 13.67
CA TRP A 513 18.07 -28.53 12.61
C TRP A 513 18.64 -29.92 12.92
N PRO A 514 18.28 -30.98 12.16
CA PRO A 514 18.78 -32.32 12.42
C PRO A 514 20.31 -32.38 12.30
N PHE A 515 20.97 -33.18 13.15
CA PHE A 515 22.42 -33.40 13.02
C PHE A 515 22.80 -34.23 11.78
N GLU A 516 21.93 -35.17 11.38
CA GLU A 516 22.01 -35.90 10.12
C GLU A 516 20.72 -35.66 9.33
N SER A 517 20.77 -34.77 8.34
CA SER A 517 19.70 -34.58 7.34
C SER A 517 19.73 -35.68 6.26
N GLY A 518 20.89 -36.33 6.09
CA GLY A 518 21.21 -37.18 4.94
C GLY A 518 21.85 -36.43 3.76
N MET A 519 22.11 -35.13 3.90
CA MET A 519 22.66 -34.25 2.85
C MET A 519 23.80 -33.36 3.38
N ASP A 520 24.80 -33.98 4.03
CA ASP A 520 25.92 -33.34 4.72
C ASP A 520 26.61 -32.19 3.94
N GLU A 521 26.73 -32.32 2.61
CA GLU A 521 27.30 -31.28 1.74
C GLU A 521 26.39 -30.04 1.64
N THR A 522 25.08 -30.23 1.57
CA THR A 522 24.06 -29.16 1.52
C THR A 522 23.95 -28.45 2.87
N ASP A 523 23.89 -29.19 3.98
CA ASP A 523 23.91 -28.64 5.34
C ASP A 523 25.18 -27.80 5.59
N THR A 524 26.32 -28.31 5.13
CA THR A 524 27.61 -27.62 5.18
C THR A 524 27.67 -26.38 4.28
N ALA A 525 26.92 -26.35 3.18
CA ALA A 525 26.81 -25.19 2.30
C ALA A 525 25.91 -24.11 2.94
N ALA A 526 24.72 -24.49 3.40
CA ALA A 526 23.77 -23.60 4.08
C ALA A 526 24.40 -22.91 5.30
N GLY A 527 25.05 -23.67 6.19
CA GLY A 527 25.75 -23.14 7.36
C GLY A 527 26.99 -22.28 7.07
N LYS A 528 27.48 -22.25 5.81
CA LYS A 528 28.55 -21.34 5.35
C LYS A 528 28.02 -20.11 4.62
N GLN A 529 26.92 -20.25 3.91
CA GLN A 529 26.24 -19.17 3.20
C GLN A 529 25.59 -18.20 4.20
N GLY A 530 24.88 -18.74 5.19
CA GLY A 530 24.02 -17.95 6.07
C GLY A 530 22.88 -17.27 5.31
N GLY A 531 22.23 -16.32 5.97
CA GLY A 531 21.08 -15.57 5.44
C GLY A 531 19.88 -15.61 6.38
N SER A 532 18.74 -15.13 5.90
CA SER A 532 17.47 -15.14 6.63
C SER A 532 16.64 -16.35 6.24
N TYR A 533 16.18 -17.12 7.23
CA TYR A 533 15.19 -18.17 7.05
C TYR A 533 13.85 -17.68 7.56
N THR A 534 12.83 -17.65 6.69
CA THR A 534 11.56 -16.96 6.96
C THR A 534 10.37 -17.90 6.78
N LEU A 535 9.46 -17.89 7.75
CA LEU A 535 8.23 -18.68 7.72
C LEU A 535 6.99 -17.79 7.71
N ASN A 536 5.96 -18.22 6.99
CA ASN A 536 4.64 -17.65 7.05
C ASN A 536 3.72 -18.54 7.90
N LEU A 537 3.22 -18.01 9.02
CA LEU A 537 2.14 -18.60 9.79
C LEU A 537 0.83 -17.86 9.45
N SER A 538 -0.09 -18.55 8.77
CA SER A 538 -1.42 -18.03 8.47
C SER A 538 -2.45 -18.71 9.37
N ILE A 539 -3.37 -17.94 9.95
CA ILE A 539 -4.43 -18.46 10.82
C ILE A 539 -5.79 -18.04 10.25
N HIS A 540 -6.53 -19.01 9.72
CA HIS A 540 -7.90 -18.83 9.28
C HIS A 540 -8.86 -19.18 10.42
N ALA A 541 -9.96 -18.44 10.53
CA ALA A 541 -10.99 -18.61 11.55
C ALA A 541 -12.40 -18.47 10.94
N GLU A 542 -13.31 -19.37 11.34
CA GLU A 542 -14.70 -19.42 10.87
C GLU A 542 -15.64 -19.56 12.07
N GLY A 543 -16.64 -18.67 12.17
CA GLY A 543 -17.66 -18.69 13.22
C GLY A 543 -18.81 -19.66 12.92
N GLY A 544 -19.24 -20.43 13.92
CA GLY A 544 -20.39 -21.34 13.80
C GLY A 544 -21.73 -20.66 14.04
N GLY A 545 -22.47 -20.37 12.97
CA GLY A 545 -23.84 -19.83 12.98
C GLY A 545 -24.97 -20.86 13.11
#